data_AF-A0A6A5ZZJ2-F1
#
_entry.id   AF-A0A6A5ZZJ2-F1
#
_cell.length_a   1.000
_cell.length_b   1.000
_cell.length_c   1.000
_cell.angle_alpha   90.00
_cell.angle_beta   90.00
_cell.angle_gamma   90.00
#
_symmetry.space_group_name_H-M   'P 1'
#
loop_
_entity.id
_entity.type
_entity.pdbx_description
1 polymer ?
#
loop_
_entity_poly.entity_id
_entity_poly.type
_entity_poly.pdbx_seq_one_letter_code
_entity_poly.pdbx_strand_id
1 'polypeptide(L)'
;MENLGKISAFGKNISASFTPWAARTQQFVKEQVGQVEDKTQLPPDYIELEKRVDALKRVHTTMLQVTSQYANEAYDYPANLRESFNDLGRTVSEKVTLLSSATSPAEAQAALSAPPSAKPQPKTFSHAVARAALNSSHMLTAEQSNSSEDPLATGLEKYAIASEKLGDARLAQDAQIQSRFLAGWSTTLNTNIQFATRARKAVESSRLGLDATKASAKGGAFVLPGQAGRGHGMEEDLSEEARAKIEQAEDEFVGQTEEAVGVMKNVLDTPEPLRNLADLIAAQLEYHKKAYEILSELAPVVDQLQLEQEVR
;
A
#
# COMPACT_ATOMS: atom_id res chain seq x y z
N MET A 1 -22.43 66.73 -7.97
CA MET A 1 -21.90 65.75 -8.94
C MET A 1 -20.41 65.63 -8.65
N GLU A 2 -20.01 64.86 -7.65
CA GLU A 2 -19.89 63.39 -7.66
C GLU A 2 -18.56 62.96 -8.28
N ASN A 3 -17.85 62.07 -7.56
CA ASN A 3 -16.56 61.44 -7.84
C ASN A 3 -15.28 62.16 -7.37
N LEU A 4 -14.94 61.99 -6.08
CA LEU A 4 -13.54 61.97 -5.60
C LEU A 4 -13.40 61.18 -4.26
N GLY A 5 -14.25 60.17 -4.03
CA GLY A 5 -14.38 59.49 -2.74
C GLY A 5 -14.23 57.96 -2.73
N LYS A 6 -13.50 57.34 -3.66
CA LYS A 6 -13.44 55.85 -3.76
C LYS A 6 -12.07 55.21 -4.06
N ILE A 7 -10.95 55.76 -3.57
CA ILE A 7 -9.63 55.05 -3.65
C ILE A 7 -8.84 55.04 -2.31
N SER A 8 -9.46 55.38 -1.17
CA SER A 8 -8.75 55.39 0.13
C SER A 8 -9.07 54.19 1.06
N ALA A 9 -9.87 53.22 0.61
CA ALA A 9 -10.38 52.16 1.48
C ALA A 9 -9.92 50.73 1.13
N PHE A 10 -8.77 50.55 0.46
CA PHE A 10 -8.24 49.22 0.11
C PHE A 10 -6.94 48.82 0.83
N GLY A 11 -6.36 49.69 1.67
CA GLY A 11 -5.01 49.49 2.22
C GLY A 11 -4.90 49.19 3.72
N LYS A 12 -5.98 49.09 4.49
CA LYS A 12 -5.91 49.08 5.97
C LYS A 12 -6.25 47.77 6.69
N ASN A 13 -6.58 46.68 5.97
CA ASN A 13 -6.97 45.40 6.60
C ASN A 13 -6.07 44.19 6.23
N ILE A 14 -4.85 44.39 5.74
CA ILE A 14 -3.95 43.29 5.33
C ILE A 14 -2.83 43.00 6.36
N SER A 15 -2.67 43.80 7.41
CA SER A 15 -1.53 43.67 8.35
C SER A 15 -1.75 42.79 9.59
N ALA A 16 -2.96 42.26 9.84
CA ALA A 16 -3.25 41.47 11.05
C ALA A 16 -3.15 39.94 10.87
N SER A 17 -2.97 39.44 9.64
CA SER A 17 -2.99 37.99 9.36
C SER A 17 -1.67 37.40 8.87
N PHE A 18 -0.61 38.21 8.74
CA PHE A 18 0.72 37.77 8.26
C PHE A 18 1.76 37.55 9.38
N THR A 19 1.48 38.00 10.60
CA THR A 19 2.40 37.94 11.74
C THR A 19 2.61 36.54 12.36
N PRO A 20 1.59 35.65 12.45
CA PRO A 20 1.78 34.34 13.07
C PRO A 20 2.76 33.43 12.29
N TRP A 21 2.76 33.53 10.97
CA TRP A 21 3.60 32.71 10.10
C TRP A 21 5.08 33.15 10.12
N ALA A 22 5.36 34.46 10.16
CA ALA A 22 6.71 34.98 10.19
C ALA A 22 7.43 34.65 11.52
N ALA A 23 6.74 34.79 12.66
CA ALA A 23 7.29 34.46 13.97
C ALA A 23 7.59 32.94 14.11
N ARG A 24 6.65 32.08 13.68
CA ARG A 24 6.85 30.61 13.66
C ARG A 24 8.01 30.19 12.76
N THR A 25 8.17 30.83 11.60
CA THR A 25 9.25 30.52 10.65
C THR A 25 10.62 30.98 11.16
N GLN A 26 10.70 32.15 11.81
CA GLN A 26 11.95 32.63 12.43
C GLN A 26 12.40 31.73 13.60
N GLN A 27 11.45 31.23 14.41
CA GLN A 27 11.73 30.27 15.48
C GLN A 27 12.31 28.96 14.92
N PHE A 28 11.69 28.40 13.88
CA PHE A 28 12.16 27.16 13.22
C PHE A 28 13.58 27.29 12.65
N VAL A 29 13.93 28.44 12.07
CA VAL A 29 15.28 28.72 11.56
C VAL A 29 16.29 28.94 12.70
N LYS A 30 15.87 29.57 13.81
CA LYS A 30 16.70 29.76 15.00
C LYS A 30 17.01 28.42 15.70
N GLU A 31 16.07 27.49 15.68
CA GLU A 31 16.21 26.13 16.25
C GLU A 31 17.11 25.20 15.41
N GLN A 32 17.20 25.39 14.09
CA GLN A 32 18.15 24.64 13.25
C GLN A 32 19.60 25.14 13.34
N VAL A 33 19.84 26.36 13.86
CA VAL A 33 21.13 27.07 13.72
C VAL A 33 21.79 27.48 15.06
N GLY A 34 21.09 27.47 16.21
CA GLY A 34 21.66 28.00 17.47
C GLY A 34 21.25 27.29 18.77
N GLN A 35 22.17 27.32 19.75
CA GLN A 35 22.12 26.68 21.08
C GLN A 35 20.75 26.75 21.80
N VAL A 36 20.31 25.59 22.28
CA VAL A 36 18.95 25.28 22.75
C VAL A 36 18.97 25.10 24.27
N GLU A 37 18.71 26.16 25.05
CA GLU A 37 18.47 26.05 26.50
C GLU A 37 16.99 26.24 26.89
N ASP A 38 16.15 26.77 25.99
CA ASP A 38 14.77 27.20 26.30
C ASP A 38 13.68 26.43 25.50
N LYS A 39 13.96 25.19 25.04
CA LYS A 39 12.99 24.39 24.27
C LYS A 39 11.98 23.68 25.18
N THR A 40 10.69 23.88 24.95
CA THR A 40 9.65 23.09 25.62
C THR A 40 9.83 21.60 25.30
N GLN A 41 9.97 20.79 26.37
CA GLN A 41 10.16 19.35 26.24
C GLN A 41 8.81 18.63 26.14
N LEU A 42 8.78 17.58 25.33
CA LEU A 42 7.63 16.67 25.25
C LEU A 42 7.74 15.59 26.34
N PRO A 43 6.62 15.11 26.90
CA PRO A 43 6.64 14.02 27.86
C PRO A 43 7.33 12.76 27.30
N PRO A 44 8.10 12.00 28.11
CA PRO A 44 8.75 10.77 27.66
C PRO A 44 7.79 9.75 27.04
N ASP A 45 6.63 9.55 27.65
CA ASP A 45 5.59 8.63 27.16
C ASP A 45 5.03 9.04 25.80
N TYR A 46 4.93 10.35 25.54
CA TYR A 46 4.54 10.88 24.24
C TYR A 46 5.56 10.51 23.16
N ILE A 47 6.84 10.73 23.44
CA ILE A 47 7.94 10.41 22.51
C ILE A 47 7.99 8.91 22.22
N GLU A 48 7.71 8.06 23.21
CA GLU A 48 7.62 6.62 22.99
C GLU A 48 6.46 6.26 22.04
N LEU A 49 5.27 6.84 22.24
CA LEU A 49 4.13 6.65 21.34
C LEU A 49 4.46 7.07 19.91
N GLU A 50 5.13 8.21 19.72
CA GLU A 50 5.58 8.66 18.40
C GLU A 50 6.46 7.62 17.71
N LYS A 51 7.48 7.11 18.42
CA LYS A 51 8.40 6.09 17.89
C LYS A 51 7.66 4.82 17.49
N ARG A 52 6.66 4.40 18.29
CA ARG A 52 5.84 3.22 18.01
C ARG A 52 4.94 3.43 16.79
N VAL A 53 4.31 4.60 16.65
CA VAL A 53 3.51 4.93 15.46
C VAL A 53 4.39 5.01 14.20
N ASP A 54 5.60 5.57 14.30
CA ASP A 54 6.55 5.63 13.19
C ASP A 54 7.07 4.24 12.79
N ALA A 55 7.29 3.35 13.77
CA ALA A 55 7.56 1.94 13.50
C ALA A 55 6.37 1.27 12.79
N LEU A 56 5.14 1.48 13.26
CA LEU A 56 3.94 0.92 12.65
C LEU A 56 3.75 1.40 11.20
N LYS A 57 4.01 2.68 10.93
CA LYS A 57 3.99 3.24 9.58
C LYS A 57 5.02 2.56 8.67
N ARG A 58 6.26 2.37 9.15
CA ARG A 58 7.30 1.66 8.40
C ARG A 58 6.89 0.22 8.10
N VAL A 59 6.37 -0.51 9.09
CA VAL A 59 5.85 -1.86 8.90
C VAL A 59 4.81 -1.89 7.78
N HIS A 60 3.86 -0.94 7.78
CA HIS A 60 2.83 -0.91 6.76
C HIS A 60 3.39 -0.66 5.36
N THR A 61 4.27 0.33 5.23
CA THR A 61 4.93 0.66 3.95
C THR A 61 5.78 -0.49 3.43
N THR A 62 6.60 -1.10 4.28
CA THR A 62 7.48 -2.21 3.89
C THR A 62 6.69 -3.42 3.42
N MET A 63 5.58 -3.77 4.08
CA MET A 63 4.73 -4.86 3.61
C MET A 63 4.12 -4.54 2.24
N LEU A 64 3.53 -3.35 2.06
CA LEU A 64 2.93 -2.95 0.77
C LEU A 64 3.93 -2.91 -0.38
N GLN A 65 5.20 -2.60 -0.11
CA GLN A 65 6.24 -2.58 -1.14
C GLN A 65 6.36 -3.92 -1.88
N VAL A 66 6.12 -5.04 -1.20
CA VAL A 66 6.19 -6.38 -1.81
C VAL A 66 4.81 -6.89 -2.16
N THR A 67 3.86 -6.78 -1.24
CA THR A 67 2.55 -7.42 -1.39
C THR A 67 1.63 -6.71 -2.39
N SER A 68 1.89 -5.44 -2.71
CA SER A 68 1.15 -4.74 -3.78
C SER A 68 1.31 -5.44 -5.13
N GLN A 69 2.34 -6.27 -5.30
CA GLN A 69 2.53 -7.06 -6.50
C GLN A 69 1.36 -8.03 -6.75
N TYR A 70 0.65 -8.50 -5.72
CA TYR A 70 -0.58 -9.30 -5.88
C TYR A 70 -1.71 -8.54 -6.63
N ALA A 71 -1.61 -7.22 -6.77
CA ALA A 71 -2.52 -6.44 -7.61
C ALA A 71 -2.18 -6.49 -9.11
N ASN A 72 -0.99 -6.95 -9.48
CA ASN A 72 -0.54 -7.08 -10.85
C ASN A 72 -0.68 -8.52 -11.32
N GLU A 73 -1.76 -8.85 -12.04
CA GLU A 73 -2.01 -10.22 -12.52
C GLU A 73 -0.77 -10.88 -13.17
N ALA A 74 0.04 -10.13 -13.92
CA ALA A 74 1.20 -10.65 -14.63
C ALA A 74 2.50 -10.72 -13.81
N TYR A 75 2.45 -10.72 -12.47
CA TYR A 75 3.66 -10.64 -11.64
C TYR A 75 4.63 -11.81 -11.75
N ASP A 76 4.15 -13.00 -12.09
CA ASP A 76 4.95 -14.21 -12.31
C ASP A 76 5.12 -14.53 -13.81
N TYR A 77 4.62 -13.63 -14.67
CA TYR A 77 4.59 -13.86 -16.10
C TYR A 77 5.97 -13.63 -16.75
N PRO A 78 6.51 -14.55 -17.56
CA PRO A 78 7.81 -14.38 -18.18
C PRO A 78 7.79 -13.23 -19.20
N ALA A 79 8.62 -12.20 -18.99
CA ALA A 79 8.65 -11.02 -19.84
C ALA A 79 9.14 -11.27 -21.28
N ASN A 80 9.89 -12.37 -21.50
CA ASN A 80 10.43 -12.77 -22.79
C ASN A 80 9.53 -13.72 -23.58
N LEU A 81 8.38 -14.12 -23.04
CA LEU A 81 7.47 -15.04 -23.71
C LEU A 81 6.75 -14.33 -24.86
N ARG A 82 7.03 -14.74 -26.09
CA ARG A 82 6.30 -14.30 -27.30
C ARG A 82 5.14 -15.26 -27.54
N GLU A 83 3.93 -14.84 -27.21
CA GLU A 83 2.72 -15.63 -27.49
C GLU A 83 2.09 -15.26 -28.83
N SER A 84 1.60 -16.26 -29.56
CA SER A 84 0.82 -16.03 -30.77
C SER A 84 -0.59 -15.54 -30.42
N PHE A 85 -1.13 -14.61 -31.20
CA PHE A 85 -2.49 -14.08 -31.01
C PHE A 85 -3.59 -15.17 -31.03
N ASN A 86 -3.33 -16.31 -31.69
CA ASN A 86 -4.22 -17.48 -31.70
C ASN A 86 -4.23 -18.24 -30.36
N ASP A 87 -3.18 -18.12 -29.54
CA ASP A 87 -3.08 -18.80 -28.24
C ASP A 87 -3.91 -18.11 -27.15
N LEU A 88 -4.16 -16.81 -27.30
CA LEU A 88 -4.80 -15.93 -26.30
C LEU A 88 -6.33 -15.88 -26.38
N GLY A 89 -6.95 -16.54 -27.37
CA GLY A 89 -8.38 -16.41 -27.62
C GLY A 89 -9.30 -17.23 -26.70
N ARG A 90 -8.87 -18.42 -26.25
CA ARG A 90 -9.75 -19.37 -25.52
C ARG A 90 -9.02 -20.05 -24.39
N THR A 91 -9.75 -20.34 -23.32
CA THR A 91 -9.30 -21.13 -22.16
C THR A 91 -8.86 -22.53 -22.63
N VAL A 92 -7.91 -23.14 -21.92
CA VAL A 92 -7.40 -24.47 -22.24
C VAL A 92 -8.52 -25.50 -22.11
N SER A 93 -9.39 -25.38 -21.11
CA SER A 93 -10.57 -26.22 -20.91
C SER A 93 -11.56 -26.13 -22.06
N GLU A 94 -11.83 -24.91 -22.57
CA GLU A 94 -12.66 -24.73 -23.77
C GLU A 94 -12.02 -25.41 -24.99
N LYS A 95 -10.72 -25.23 -25.19
CA LYS A 95 -10.00 -25.87 -26.30
C LYS A 95 -10.11 -27.39 -26.20
N VAL A 96 -9.76 -27.98 -25.05
CA VAL A 96 -9.86 -29.44 -24.82
C VAL A 96 -11.26 -29.95 -25.10
N THR A 97 -12.29 -29.27 -24.61
CA THR A 97 -13.69 -29.67 -24.86
C THR A 97 -14.00 -29.68 -26.36
N LEU A 98 -13.62 -28.63 -27.08
CA LEU A 98 -13.84 -28.54 -28.52
C LEU A 98 -13.06 -29.61 -29.31
N LEU A 99 -11.84 -29.91 -28.89
CA LEU A 99 -11.00 -30.93 -29.51
C LEU A 99 -11.54 -32.33 -29.28
N SER A 100 -12.04 -32.62 -28.07
CA SER A 100 -12.67 -33.90 -27.74
C SER A 100 -13.96 -34.15 -28.54
N SER A 101 -14.60 -33.09 -29.01
CA SER A 101 -15.80 -33.17 -29.86
C SER A 101 -15.49 -33.24 -31.36
N ALA A 102 -14.26 -32.96 -31.78
CA ALA A 102 -13.88 -32.96 -33.18
C ALA A 102 -13.69 -34.40 -33.69
N THR A 103 -14.34 -34.72 -34.81
CA THR A 103 -14.31 -36.06 -35.43
C THR A 103 -13.33 -36.18 -36.59
N SER A 104 -12.70 -35.06 -36.99
CA SER A 104 -11.69 -35.02 -38.05
C SER A 104 -10.60 -33.97 -37.79
N PRO A 105 -9.40 -34.14 -38.37
CA PRO A 105 -8.33 -33.14 -38.28
C PRO A 105 -8.73 -31.75 -38.79
N ALA A 106 -9.58 -31.70 -39.83
CA ALA A 106 -10.10 -30.44 -40.37
C ALA A 106 -11.05 -29.74 -39.39
N GLU A 107 -11.87 -30.51 -38.67
CA GLU A 107 -12.77 -29.99 -37.64
C GLU A 107 -11.99 -29.49 -36.41
N ALA A 108 -10.93 -30.21 -35.99
CA ALA A 108 -10.04 -29.78 -34.92
C ALA A 108 -9.32 -28.46 -35.26
N GLN A 109 -8.81 -28.32 -36.49
CA GLN A 109 -8.16 -27.08 -36.94
C GLN A 109 -9.14 -25.90 -37.03
N ALA A 110 -10.37 -26.13 -37.48
CA ALA A 110 -11.42 -25.12 -37.52
C ALA A 110 -11.84 -24.70 -36.10
N ALA A 111 -11.92 -25.65 -35.17
CA ALA A 111 -12.23 -25.38 -33.77
C ALA A 111 -11.18 -24.47 -33.12
N LEU A 112 -9.88 -24.68 -33.38
CA LEU A 112 -8.79 -23.87 -32.80
C LEU A 112 -8.63 -22.48 -33.44
N SER A 113 -9.04 -22.31 -34.69
CA SER A 113 -8.90 -21.05 -35.44
C SER A 113 -10.16 -20.18 -35.46
N ALA A 114 -11.29 -20.70 -34.98
CA ALA A 114 -12.53 -19.96 -34.90
C ALA A 114 -12.40 -18.75 -33.95
N PRO A 115 -13.00 -17.58 -34.28
CA PRO A 115 -12.89 -16.38 -33.48
C PRO A 115 -13.29 -16.64 -32.01
N PRO A 116 -12.54 -16.11 -31.04
CA PRO A 116 -12.90 -16.25 -29.63
C PRO A 116 -14.12 -15.39 -29.30
N SER A 117 -15.12 -16.00 -28.66
CA SER A 117 -16.24 -15.29 -28.01
C SER A 117 -15.97 -15.01 -26.51
N ALA A 118 -14.82 -15.45 -25.99
CA ALA A 118 -14.49 -15.49 -24.57
C ALA A 118 -13.69 -14.26 -24.09
N LYS A 119 -13.62 -14.11 -22.75
CA LYS A 119 -12.81 -13.08 -22.08
C LYS A 119 -11.32 -13.26 -22.42
N PRO A 120 -10.51 -12.18 -22.40
CA PRO A 120 -9.06 -12.27 -22.58
C PRO A 120 -8.46 -13.31 -21.64
N GLN A 121 -7.60 -14.18 -22.18
CA GLN A 121 -6.94 -15.22 -21.40
C GLN A 121 -6.10 -14.64 -20.25
N PRO A 122 -6.19 -15.19 -19.03
CA PRO A 122 -5.42 -14.68 -17.91
C PRO A 122 -3.90 -14.84 -18.13
N LYS A 123 -3.16 -13.87 -17.62
CA LYS A 123 -1.70 -13.76 -17.73
C LYS A 123 -1.01 -14.14 -16.43
N THR A 124 -1.19 -15.38 -16.03
CA THR A 124 -0.37 -15.99 -14.96
C THR A 124 0.61 -16.98 -15.57
N PHE A 125 1.71 -17.28 -14.89
CA PHE A 125 2.63 -18.34 -15.31
C PHE A 125 1.94 -19.70 -15.52
N SER A 126 1.06 -20.13 -14.62
CA SER A 126 0.37 -21.43 -14.74
C SER A 126 -0.50 -21.52 -15.99
N HIS A 127 -1.22 -20.45 -16.33
CA HIS A 127 -1.95 -20.34 -17.59
C HIS A 127 -1.03 -20.40 -18.84
N ALA A 128 0.17 -19.83 -18.79
CA ALA A 128 1.15 -19.94 -19.88
C ALA A 128 1.66 -21.39 -20.03
N VAL A 129 1.94 -22.06 -18.91
CA VAL A 129 2.31 -23.48 -18.89
C VAL A 129 1.18 -24.33 -19.47
N ALA A 130 -0.07 -24.04 -19.11
CA ALA A 130 -1.24 -24.73 -19.63
C ALA A 130 -1.33 -24.64 -21.16
N ARG A 131 -1.16 -23.44 -21.72
CA ARG A 131 -1.15 -23.22 -23.17
C ARG A 131 0.00 -23.95 -23.85
N ALA A 132 1.21 -23.87 -23.30
CA ALA A 132 2.38 -24.54 -23.85
C ALA A 132 2.18 -26.07 -23.86
N ALA A 133 1.71 -26.65 -22.76
CA ALA A 133 1.46 -28.09 -22.64
C ALA A 133 0.39 -28.57 -23.65
N LEU A 134 -0.72 -27.84 -23.78
CA LEU A 134 -1.75 -28.16 -24.77
C LEU A 134 -1.22 -28.10 -26.20
N ASN A 135 -0.49 -27.02 -26.54
CA ASN A 135 0.10 -26.88 -27.87
C ASN A 135 1.12 -28.00 -28.16
N SER A 136 1.93 -28.40 -27.18
CA SER A 136 2.85 -29.54 -27.31
C SER A 136 2.12 -30.87 -27.50
N SER A 137 1.01 -31.10 -26.80
CA SER A 137 0.15 -32.28 -27.01
C SER A 137 -0.34 -32.34 -28.46
N HIS A 138 -0.83 -31.21 -28.99
CA HIS A 138 -1.27 -31.13 -30.39
C HIS A 138 -0.17 -31.40 -31.41
N MET A 139 1.05 -30.89 -31.18
CA MET A 139 2.17 -31.12 -32.08
C MET A 139 2.50 -32.62 -32.19
N LEU A 140 2.39 -33.37 -31.10
CA LEU A 140 2.61 -34.82 -31.10
C LEU A 140 1.49 -35.56 -31.81
N THR A 141 0.23 -35.23 -31.51
CA THR A 141 -0.94 -35.89 -32.12
C THR A 141 -1.05 -35.60 -33.62
N ALA A 142 -0.65 -34.42 -34.08
CA ALA A 142 -0.72 -34.04 -35.50
C ALA A 142 0.27 -34.79 -36.39
N GLU A 143 1.44 -35.18 -35.85
CA GLU A 143 2.49 -35.91 -36.58
C GLU A 143 2.32 -37.44 -36.49
N GLN A 144 1.42 -37.93 -35.62
CA GLN A 144 1.10 -39.35 -35.52
C GLN A 144 0.25 -39.82 -36.71
N SER A 145 0.77 -40.80 -37.46
CA SER A 145 0.11 -41.43 -38.61
C SER A 145 -0.60 -42.75 -38.26
N ASN A 146 -0.36 -43.25 -37.04
CA ASN A 146 -0.84 -44.49 -36.47
C ASN A 146 -1.97 -44.23 -35.47
N SER A 147 -2.97 -45.12 -35.44
CA SER A 147 -4.19 -44.99 -34.61
C SER A 147 -3.97 -45.24 -33.11
N SER A 148 -2.73 -45.27 -32.63
CA SER A 148 -2.39 -45.50 -31.22
C SER A 148 -2.11 -44.17 -30.54
N GLU A 149 -2.83 -43.88 -29.46
CA GLU A 149 -2.67 -42.67 -28.65
C GLU A 149 -1.23 -42.55 -28.10
N ASP A 150 -0.62 -41.37 -28.26
CA ASP A 150 0.68 -41.04 -27.67
C ASP A 150 0.53 -40.80 -26.15
N PRO A 151 1.23 -41.59 -25.28
CA PRO A 151 1.14 -41.41 -23.83
C PRO A 151 1.62 -40.03 -23.35
N LEU A 152 2.63 -39.45 -24.00
CA LEU A 152 3.13 -38.11 -23.67
C LEU A 152 2.13 -37.03 -24.11
N ALA A 153 1.51 -37.15 -25.29
CA ALA A 153 0.45 -36.22 -25.71
C ALA A 153 -0.72 -36.23 -24.73
N THR A 154 -1.13 -37.41 -24.27
CA THR A 154 -2.19 -37.60 -23.26
C THR A 154 -1.80 -36.99 -21.91
N GLY A 155 -0.57 -37.21 -21.46
CA GLY A 155 -0.04 -36.63 -20.23
C GLY A 155 0.01 -35.10 -20.28
N LEU A 156 0.46 -34.54 -21.40
CA LEU A 156 0.52 -33.10 -21.64
C LEU A 156 -0.86 -32.44 -21.65
N GLU A 157 -1.88 -33.08 -22.23
CA GLU A 157 -3.26 -32.59 -22.20
C GLU A 157 -3.80 -32.52 -20.76
N LYS A 158 -3.61 -33.60 -19.99
CA LYS A 158 -4.03 -33.64 -18.57
C LYS A 158 -3.28 -32.60 -17.72
N TYR A 159 -1.98 -32.43 -17.97
CA TYR A 159 -1.18 -31.41 -17.29
C TYR A 159 -1.61 -29.98 -17.67
N ALA A 160 -2.03 -29.76 -18.91
CA ALA A 160 -2.56 -28.48 -19.36
C ALA A 160 -3.81 -28.08 -18.56
N ILE A 161 -4.76 -29.00 -18.40
CA ILE A 161 -6.00 -28.78 -17.61
C ILE A 161 -5.66 -28.52 -16.14
N ALA A 162 -4.74 -29.29 -15.55
CA ALA A 162 -4.31 -29.07 -14.16
C ALA A 162 -3.65 -27.70 -13.98
N SER A 163 -2.79 -27.30 -14.92
CA SER A 163 -2.09 -26.00 -14.91
C SER A 163 -3.05 -24.82 -15.06
N GLU A 164 -4.13 -24.99 -15.83
CA GLU A 164 -5.20 -23.99 -15.92
C GLU A 164 -5.91 -23.82 -14.57
N LYS A 165 -6.33 -24.92 -13.93
CA LYS A 165 -6.95 -24.89 -12.59
C LYS A 165 -6.03 -24.27 -11.54
N LEU A 166 -4.71 -24.50 -11.62
CA LEU A 166 -3.72 -23.84 -10.77
C LEU A 166 -3.69 -22.33 -11.01
N GLY A 167 -3.76 -21.90 -12.27
CA GLY A 167 -3.86 -20.50 -12.63
C GLY A 167 -5.12 -19.84 -12.06
N ASP A 168 -6.29 -20.48 -12.18
CA ASP A 168 -7.55 -19.99 -11.62
C ASP A 168 -7.50 -19.87 -10.10
N ALA A 169 -6.95 -20.89 -9.41
CA ALA A 169 -6.77 -20.86 -7.97
C ALA A 169 -5.86 -19.70 -7.52
N ARG A 170 -4.82 -19.40 -8.32
CA ARG A 170 -3.93 -18.26 -8.08
C ARG A 170 -4.67 -16.93 -8.26
N LEU A 171 -5.49 -16.78 -9.31
CA LEU A 171 -6.31 -15.57 -9.49
C LEU A 171 -7.29 -15.37 -8.31
N ALA A 172 -7.86 -16.45 -7.80
CA ALA A 172 -8.73 -16.40 -6.62
C ALA A 172 -7.96 -15.93 -5.36
N GLN A 173 -6.75 -16.45 -5.13
CA GLN A 173 -5.86 -15.99 -4.07
C GLN A 173 -5.60 -14.49 -4.18
N ASP A 174 -5.17 -14.02 -5.35
CA ASP A 174 -4.85 -12.62 -5.57
C ASP A 174 -6.06 -11.72 -5.29
N ALA A 175 -7.24 -12.11 -5.76
CA ALA A 175 -8.48 -11.37 -5.51
C ALA A 175 -8.81 -11.27 -4.01
N GLN A 176 -8.61 -12.35 -3.24
CA GLN A 176 -8.77 -12.33 -1.79
C GLN A 176 -7.73 -11.43 -1.11
N ILE A 177 -6.46 -11.53 -1.50
CA ILE A 177 -5.38 -10.71 -0.95
C ILE A 177 -5.62 -9.22 -1.23
N GLN A 178 -6.02 -8.88 -2.46
CA GLN A 178 -6.33 -7.50 -2.83
C GLN A 178 -7.49 -6.91 -2.00
N SER A 179 -8.59 -7.65 -1.91
CA SER A 179 -9.82 -7.16 -1.28
C SER A 179 -9.77 -7.15 0.25
N ARG A 180 -9.05 -8.08 0.88
CA ARG A 180 -9.05 -8.24 2.35
C ARG A 180 -7.77 -7.71 2.99
N PHE A 181 -6.61 -8.07 2.46
CA PHE A 181 -5.33 -7.63 3.02
C PHE A 181 -4.92 -6.24 2.51
N LEU A 182 -4.73 -6.06 1.20
CA LEU A 182 -4.19 -4.81 0.65
C LEU A 182 -5.11 -3.62 0.91
N ALA A 183 -6.42 -3.80 0.78
CA ALA A 183 -7.39 -2.75 1.08
C ALA A 183 -7.32 -2.30 2.55
N GLY A 184 -7.49 -3.22 3.51
CA GLY A 184 -7.47 -2.89 4.94
C GLY A 184 -6.12 -2.34 5.42
N TRP A 185 -5.03 -2.89 4.90
CA TRP A 185 -3.68 -2.46 5.21
C TRP A 185 -3.38 -1.04 4.67
N SER A 186 -3.85 -0.74 3.45
CA SER A 186 -3.80 0.60 2.86
C SER A 186 -4.67 1.60 3.63
N THR A 187 -5.87 1.22 4.07
CA THR A 187 -6.74 2.07 4.90
C THR A 187 -6.07 2.43 6.22
N THR A 188 -5.44 1.47 6.90
CA THR A 188 -4.73 1.74 8.16
C THR A 188 -3.60 2.75 7.94
N LEU A 189 -2.83 2.60 6.85
CA LEU A 189 -1.74 3.50 6.50
C LEU A 189 -2.22 4.91 6.11
N ASN A 190 -3.25 5.00 5.27
CA ASN A 190 -3.68 6.26 4.66
C ASN A 190 -4.73 7.03 5.47
N THR A 191 -5.34 6.40 6.47
CA THR A 191 -6.36 7.02 7.32
C THR A 191 -5.88 7.07 8.77
N ASN A 192 -5.78 5.92 9.43
CA ASN A 192 -5.52 5.85 10.88
C ASN A 192 -4.15 6.46 11.22
N ILE A 193 -3.09 6.04 10.54
CA ILE A 193 -1.73 6.56 10.74
C ILE A 193 -1.62 8.03 10.30
N GLN A 194 -2.39 8.46 9.30
CA GLN A 194 -2.43 9.86 8.88
C GLN A 194 -3.09 10.76 9.93
N PHE A 195 -4.09 10.29 10.68
CA PHE A 195 -4.64 11.04 11.81
C PHE A 195 -3.60 11.26 12.90
N ALA A 196 -2.84 10.21 13.28
CA ALA A 196 -1.74 10.37 14.23
C ALA A 196 -0.65 11.32 13.70
N THR A 197 -0.34 11.27 12.40
CA THR A 197 0.62 12.19 11.77
C THR A 197 0.15 13.65 11.85
N ARG A 198 -1.14 13.91 11.65
CA ARG A 198 -1.71 15.27 11.76
C ARG A 198 -1.71 15.77 13.20
N ALA A 199 -2.12 14.93 14.15
CA ALA A 199 -2.12 15.27 15.57
C ALA A 199 -0.72 15.63 16.07
N ARG A 200 0.32 14.87 15.68
CA ARG A 200 1.73 15.19 15.99
C ARG A 200 2.18 16.53 15.42
N LYS A 201 1.77 16.86 14.19
CA LYS A 201 2.06 18.18 13.60
C LYS A 201 1.39 19.32 14.38
N ALA A 202 0.20 19.10 14.93
CA ALA A 202 -0.50 20.08 15.75
C ALA A 202 0.18 20.29 17.11
N VAL A 203 0.67 19.21 17.74
CA VAL A 203 1.53 19.29 18.94
C VAL A 203 2.80 20.08 18.66
N GLU A 204 3.51 19.78 17.58
CA GLU A 204 4.72 20.52 17.24
C GLU A 204 4.43 22.00 16.93
N SER A 205 3.32 22.29 16.27
CA SER A 205 2.90 23.68 15.99
C SER A 205 2.52 24.45 17.27
N SER A 206 1.83 23.81 18.23
CA SER A 206 1.47 24.43 19.51
C SER A 206 2.70 24.60 20.41
N ARG A 207 3.63 23.63 20.42
CA ARG A 207 4.93 23.74 21.09
C ARG A 207 5.72 24.95 20.60
N LEU A 208 5.88 25.09 19.28
CA LEU A 208 6.55 26.24 18.66
C LEU A 208 5.83 27.57 18.99
N GLY A 209 4.50 27.54 19.05
CA GLY A 209 3.68 28.69 19.46
C GLY A 209 3.93 29.12 20.91
N LEU A 210 4.00 28.14 21.81
CA LEU A 210 4.33 28.36 23.22
C LEU A 210 5.75 28.91 23.38
N ASP A 211 6.73 28.29 22.71
CA ASP A 211 8.13 28.74 22.74
C ASP A 211 8.26 30.19 22.22
N ALA A 212 7.52 30.56 21.17
CA ALA A 212 7.50 31.91 20.62
C ALA A 212 6.84 32.95 21.54
N THR A 213 5.74 32.56 22.21
CA THR A 213 5.05 33.40 23.19
C THR A 213 5.94 33.64 24.41
N LYS A 214 6.59 32.59 24.94
CA LYS A 214 7.58 32.69 26.03
C LYS A 214 8.75 33.59 25.65
N ALA A 215 9.31 33.42 24.46
CA ALA A 215 10.40 34.26 23.97
C ALA A 215 10.00 35.73 23.80
N SER A 216 8.78 35.99 23.31
CA SER A 216 8.26 37.36 23.14
C SER A 216 7.99 38.03 24.49
N ALA A 217 7.49 37.29 25.47
CA ALA A 217 7.26 37.79 26.82
C ALA A 217 8.57 38.13 27.55
N LYS A 218 9.64 37.33 27.35
CA LYS A 218 11.00 37.64 27.83
C LYS A 218 11.67 38.78 27.03
N GLY A 219 11.36 38.89 25.73
CA GLY A 219 11.95 39.83 24.77
C GLY A 219 11.37 41.26 24.77
N GLY A 220 10.33 41.53 25.56
CA GLY A 220 9.82 42.88 25.80
C GLY A 220 10.82 43.83 26.47
N ALA A 221 11.92 43.29 27.04
CA ALA A 221 13.05 44.06 27.53
C ALA A 221 14.03 44.42 26.39
N PHE A 222 13.60 45.26 25.44
CA PHE A 222 14.54 45.91 24.51
C PHE A 222 15.41 46.91 25.28
N VAL A 223 16.63 46.51 25.65
CA VAL A 223 17.64 47.41 26.23
C VAL A 223 18.40 48.06 25.08
N LEU A 224 18.28 49.38 24.93
CA LEU A 224 19.08 50.16 23.98
C LEU A 224 20.58 50.08 24.33
N PRO A 225 21.48 50.08 23.32
CA PRO A 225 22.92 50.12 23.56
C PRO A 225 23.28 51.38 24.37
N GLY A 226 23.77 51.18 25.61
CA GLY A 226 24.18 52.26 26.51
C GLY A 226 23.34 52.42 27.78
N GLN A 227 22.27 51.65 27.97
CA GLN A 227 21.54 51.63 29.24
C GLN A 227 22.03 50.46 30.11
N ALA A 228 22.41 50.76 31.36
CA ALA A 228 22.87 49.76 32.32
C ALA A 228 21.85 48.62 32.39
N GLY A 229 22.28 47.42 31.99
CA GLY A 229 21.45 46.22 32.05
C GLY A 229 20.91 46.07 33.45
N ARG A 230 19.58 46.01 33.58
CA ARG A 230 18.93 45.57 34.82
C ARG A 230 19.28 44.09 34.99
N GLY A 231 20.41 43.85 35.65
CA GLY A 231 20.81 42.54 36.11
C GLY A 231 19.92 42.09 37.27
N HIS A 232 19.65 40.79 37.27
CA HIS A 232 19.21 39.98 38.41
C HIS A 232 17.82 40.35 39.01
N GLY A 233 16.77 39.68 38.53
CA GLY A 233 15.43 39.70 39.17
C GLY A 233 14.23 39.63 38.23
N MET A 234 14.39 39.21 36.97
CA MET A 234 13.36 39.37 35.92
C MET A 234 12.26 38.27 35.89
N GLU A 235 11.93 37.65 37.03
CA GLU A 235 10.72 36.80 37.13
C GLU A 235 9.48 37.61 37.52
N GLU A 236 9.63 38.82 38.09
CA GLU A 236 8.50 39.53 38.70
C GLU A 236 7.73 40.51 37.78
N ASP A 237 8.32 40.99 36.68
CA ASP A 237 7.72 42.07 35.86
C ASP A 237 7.10 41.59 34.52
N LEU A 238 6.67 40.33 34.44
CA LEU A 238 5.79 39.89 33.35
C LEU A 238 4.42 40.59 33.50
N SER A 239 4.03 41.40 32.50
CA SER A 239 2.71 42.03 32.50
C SER A 239 1.61 40.98 32.63
N GLU A 240 0.52 41.32 33.31
CA GLU A 240 -0.63 40.42 33.48
C GLU A 240 -1.14 39.90 32.13
N GLU A 241 -1.11 40.74 31.10
CA GLU A 241 -1.45 40.37 29.72
C GLU A 241 -0.47 39.35 29.10
N ALA A 242 0.83 39.46 29.39
CA ALA A 242 1.83 38.50 28.90
C ALA A 242 1.70 37.16 29.63
N ARG A 243 1.38 37.16 30.93
CA ARG A 243 1.11 35.94 31.71
C ARG A 243 -0.11 35.20 31.16
N ALA A 244 -1.22 35.91 30.92
CA ALA A 244 -2.44 35.33 30.36
C ALA A 244 -2.21 34.70 28.95
N LYS A 245 -1.38 35.34 28.10
CA LYS A 245 -1.03 34.78 26.78
C LYS A 245 -0.18 33.52 26.86
N ILE A 246 0.74 33.45 27.83
CA ILE A 246 1.52 32.23 28.07
C ILE A 246 0.60 31.12 28.56
N GLU A 247 -0.25 31.38 29.55
CA GLU A 247 -1.22 30.41 30.09
C GLU A 247 -2.11 29.83 28.98
N GLN A 248 -2.66 30.69 28.12
CA GLN A 248 -3.46 30.24 26.98
C GLN A 248 -2.68 29.34 26.00
N ALA A 249 -1.42 29.65 25.73
CA ALA A 249 -0.58 28.84 24.86
C ALA A 249 -0.14 27.52 25.52
N GLU A 250 0.00 27.49 26.85
CA GLU A 250 0.25 26.26 27.61
C GLU A 250 -0.97 25.34 27.59
N ASP A 251 -2.17 25.88 27.82
CA ASP A 251 -3.43 25.13 27.72
C ASP A 251 -3.63 24.52 26.32
N GLU A 252 -3.35 25.29 25.25
CA GLU A 252 -3.42 24.79 23.88
C GLU A 252 -2.42 23.64 23.65
N PHE A 253 -1.18 23.80 24.11
CA PHE A 253 -0.14 22.77 23.99
C PHE A 253 -0.49 21.49 24.75
N VAL A 254 -1.00 21.62 25.98
CA VAL A 254 -1.46 20.48 26.79
C VAL A 254 -2.63 19.78 26.09
N GLY A 255 -3.63 20.53 25.65
CA GLY A 255 -4.80 19.98 24.95
C GLY A 255 -4.43 19.23 23.66
N GLN A 256 -3.54 19.80 22.83
CA GLN A 256 -3.06 19.14 21.62
C GLN A 256 -2.26 17.87 21.94
N THR A 257 -1.46 17.89 23.02
CA THR A 257 -0.68 16.73 23.45
C THR A 257 -1.59 15.60 23.92
N GLU A 258 -2.62 15.89 24.72
CA GLU A 258 -3.60 14.90 25.17
C GLU A 258 -4.40 14.29 24.02
N GLU A 259 -4.87 15.10 23.07
CA GLU A 259 -5.55 14.63 21.87
C GLU A 259 -4.64 13.69 21.05
N ALA A 260 -3.40 14.11 20.81
CA ALA A 260 -2.44 13.30 20.06
C ALA A 260 -2.11 11.98 20.77
N VAL A 261 -1.99 11.96 22.10
CA VAL A 261 -1.84 10.70 22.87
C VAL A 261 -3.02 9.78 22.63
N GLY A 262 -4.26 10.30 22.70
CA GLY A 262 -5.47 9.52 22.44
C GLY A 262 -5.49 8.92 21.04
N VAL A 263 -5.22 9.74 20.02
CA VAL A 263 -5.17 9.28 18.62
C VAL A 263 -4.07 8.23 18.40
N MET A 264 -2.87 8.45 18.93
CA MET A 264 -1.75 7.51 18.76
C MET A 264 -2.03 6.16 19.43
N LYS A 265 -2.63 6.15 20.63
CA LYS A 265 -3.05 4.90 21.30
C LYS A 265 -4.10 4.15 20.48
N ASN A 266 -5.13 4.83 20.00
CA ASN A 266 -6.16 4.22 19.14
C ASN A 266 -5.58 3.59 17.88
N VAL A 267 -4.56 4.20 17.28
CA VAL A 267 -3.85 3.66 16.11
C VAL A 267 -3.02 2.42 16.46
N LEU A 268 -2.45 2.35 17.66
CA LEU A 268 -1.61 1.23 18.10
C LEU A 268 -2.42 0.04 18.64
N ASP A 269 -3.56 0.31 19.26
CA ASP A 269 -4.38 -0.70 19.95
C ASP A 269 -5.44 -1.33 19.03
N THR A 270 -5.55 -0.88 17.78
CA THR A 270 -6.47 -1.45 16.80
C THR A 270 -6.04 -2.87 16.40
N PRO A 271 -6.94 -3.87 16.43
CA PRO A 271 -6.63 -5.24 16.01
C PRO A 271 -6.55 -5.40 14.49
N GLU A 272 -6.83 -4.34 13.72
CA GLU A 272 -7.02 -4.41 12.28
C GLU A 272 -5.81 -4.93 11.50
N PRO A 273 -4.56 -4.50 11.77
CA PRO A 273 -3.39 -5.05 11.09
C PRO A 273 -3.25 -6.57 11.29
N LEU A 274 -3.53 -7.09 12.49
CA LEU A 274 -3.47 -8.52 12.76
C LEU A 274 -4.58 -9.27 12.01
N ARG A 275 -5.78 -8.70 11.92
CA ARG A 275 -6.89 -9.26 11.14
C ARG A 275 -6.53 -9.35 9.65
N ASN A 276 -6.00 -8.26 9.09
CA ASN A 276 -5.55 -8.21 7.70
C ASN A 276 -4.45 -9.26 7.44
N LEU A 277 -3.48 -9.40 8.36
CA LEU A 277 -2.43 -10.41 8.24
C LEU A 277 -3.00 -11.83 8.25
N ALA A 278 -3.99 -12.11 9.10
CA ALA A 278 -4.68 -13.39 9.11
C ALA A 278 -5.39 -13.67 7.78
N ASP A 279 -6.00 -12.66 7.15
CA ASP A 279 -6.62 -12.79 5.82
C ASP A 279 -5.60 -13.10 4.72
N LEU A 280 -4.41 -12.48 4.77
CA LEU A 280 -3.30 -12.82 3.86
C LEU A 280 -2.89 -14.29 4.00
N ILE A 281 -2.69 -14.76 5.24
CA ILE A 281 -2.30 -16.14 5.52
C ILE A 281 -3.40 -17.11 5.06
N ALA A 282 -4.67 -16.78 5.31
CA ALA A 282 -5.79 -17.62 4.91
C ALA A 282 -5.87 -17.79 3.39
N ALA A 283 -5.71 -16.70 2.63
CA ALA A 283 -5.71 -16.74 1.16
C ALA A 283 -4.54 -17.58 0.62
N GLN A 284 -3.35 -17.42 1.17
CA GLN A 284 -2.18 -18.23 0.80
C GLN A 284 -2.40 -19.72 1.12
N LEU A 285 -2.94 -20.02 2.30
CA LEU A 285 -3.21 -21.39 2.73
C LEU A 285 -4.25 -22.07 1.81
N GLU A 286 -5.31 -21.36 1.44
CA GLU A 286 -6.35 -21.86 0.54
C GLU A 286 -5.76 -22.23 -0.83
N TYR A 287 -4.95 -21.34 -1.42
CA TYR A 287 -4.27 -21.61 -2.68
C TYR A 287 -3.34 -22.82 -2.60
N HIS A 288 -2.46 -22.88 -1.60
CA HIS A 288 -1.49 -23.98 -1.50
C HIS A 288 -2.18 -25.34 -1.27
N LYS A 289 -3.29 -25.38 -0.52
CA LYS A 289 -4.12 -26.58 -0.40
C LYS A 289 -4.74 -26.97 -1.73
N LYS A 290 -5.33 -26.01 -2.46
CA LYS A 290 -5.92 -26.26 -3.77
C LYS A 290 -4.90 -26.77 -4.78
N ALA A 291 -3.70 -26.18 -4.78
CA ALA A 291 -2.61 -26.61 -5.64
C ALA A 291 -2.16 -28.03 -5.32
N TYR A 292 -2.05 -28.38 -4.04
CA TYR A 292 -1.77 -29.75 -3.61
C TYR A 292 -2.83 -30.71 -4.10
N GLU A 293 -4.11 -30.43 -3.90
CA GLU A 293 -5.23 -31.27 -4.38
C GLU A 293 -5.10 -31.53 -5.89
N ILE A 294 -4.99 -30.47 -6.69
CA ILE A 294 -4.92 -30.55 -8.16
C ILE A 294 -3.74 -31.43 -8.62
N LEU A 295 -2.55 -31.19 -8.06
CA LEU A 295 -1.34 -31.92 -8.48
C LEU A 295 -1.31 -33.35 -7.94
N SER A 296 -1.86 -33.58 -6.74
CA SER A 296 -1.96 -34.91 -6.14
C SER A 296 -2.94 -35.82 -6.90
N GLU A 297 -3.98 -35.24 -7.51
CA GLU A 297 -4.89 -35.96 -8.41
C GLU A 297 -4.22 -36.29 -9.75
N LEU A 298 -3.39 -35.40 -10.28
CA LEU A 298 -2.73 -35.59 -11.58
C LEU A 298 -1.54 -36.57 -11.51
N ALA A 299 -0.70 -36.47 -10.48
CA ALA A 299 0.54 -37.25 -10.35
C ALA A 299 0.36 -38.75 -10.63
N PRO A 300 -0.57 -39.49 -9.98
CA PRO A 300 -0.73 -40.92 -10.22
C PRO A 300 -1.18 -41.24 -11.65
N VAL A 301 -1.86 -40.32 -12.34
CA VAL A 301 -2.27 -40.51 -13.74
C VAL A 301 -1.06 -40.46 -14.67
N VAL A 302 -0.12 -39.55 -14.41
CA VAL A 302 1.13 -39.46 -15.19
C VAL A 302 2.03 -40.66 -14.87
N ASP A 303 2.13 -41.07 -13.60
CA ASP A 303 2.88 -42.26 -13.19
C ASP A 303 2.35 -43.53 -13.90
N GLN A 304 1.02 -43.66 -13.99
CA GLN A 304 0.41 -44.78 -14.72
C GLN A 304 0.77 -44.75 -16.21
N LEU A 305 0.68 -43.58 -16.87
CA LEU A 305 1.06 -43.44 -18.29
C LEU A 305 2.53 -43.80 -18.53
N GLN A 306 3.41 -43.42 -17.60
CA GLN A 306 4.82 -43.80 -17.65
C GLN A 306 5.00 -45.32 -17.56
N LEU A 307 4.37 -45.97 -16.57
CA LEU A 307 4.46 -47.42 -16.38
C LEU A 307 3.92 -48.19 -17.60
N GLU A 308 2.80 -47.76 -18.16
CA GLU A 308 2.23 -48.35 -19.38
C GLU A 308 3.18 -48.22 -20.58
N GLN A 309 3.95 -47.14 -20.65
CA GLN A 309 4.95 -46.93 -21.70
C GLN A 309 6.20 -47.79 -21.50
N GLU A 310 6.63 -48.04 -20.26
CA GLU A 310 7.79 -48.89 -19.94
C GLU A 310 7.54 -50.39 -20.23
N VAL A 311 6.28 -50.82 -20.25
CA VAL A 311 5.87 -52.21 -20.49
C VAL A 311 5.61 -52.50 -21.99
N ARG A 312 5.56 -51.47 -22.84
CA ARG A 312 5.43 -51.60 -24.31
C ARG A 312 6.75 -51.95 -24.98
#